data_AF-A0A965HFZ0-F1
#
_entry.id   AF-A0A965HFZ0-F1
#
_cell.length_a   1.000
_cell.length_b   1.000
_cell.length_c   1.000
_cell.angle_alpha   90.00
_cell.angle_beta   90.00
_cell.angle_gamma   90.00
#
_symmetry.space_group_name_H-M   'P 1'
#
loop_
_entity.id
_entity.type
_entity.pdbx_description
1 polymer ?
#
loop_
_entity_poly.entity_id
_entity_poly.type
_entity_poly.pdbx_seq_one_letter_code
_entity_poly.pdbx_strand_id
1 'polypeptide(L)'
;MKYPSLVTKKISELSPAKYNPRTITSDALGRLTKSLSELGNLQPITWNAKTGNIVGGHQRLKCYSALGKDEIEVWAVWLDETQEKAANLALNKLSGEFDMPQLKDILEELDAGEIDIDITGFSLDEIGKMMEATNPEDEKGGDGEKCLACGKPL
;
A
#
# COMPACT_ATOMS: atom_id res chain seq x y z
N MET A 1 -14.64 17.99 13.65
CA MET A 1 -14.49 16.93 12.62
C MET A 1 -14.53 15.58 13.33
N LYS A 2 -15.17 14.57 12.75
CA LYS A 2 -15.10 13.19 13.28
C LYS A 2 -13.92 12.49 12.62
N TYR A 3 -13.18 11.71 13.40
CA TYR A 3 -12.07 10.90 12.91
C TYR A 3 -12.40 9.41 13.12
N PRO A 4 -11.95 8.54 12.20
CA PRO A 4 -11.24 8.88 10.97
C PRO A 4 -12.17 9.44 9.87
N SER A 5 -11.63 10.18 8.90
CA SER A 5 -12.39 10.72 7.76
C SER A 5 -11.52 11.00 6.53
N LEU A 6 -12.12 10.94 5.34
CA LEU A 6 -11.46 11.34 4.09
C LEU A 6 -11.55 12.86 3.93
N VAL A 7 -10.44 13.52 3.65
CA VAL A 7 -10.34 14.98 3.51
C VAL A 7 -9.37 15.36 2.40
N THR A 8 -9.60 16.49 1.73
CA THR A 8 -8.65 17.07 0.77
C THR A 8 -7.61 17.92 1.50
N LYS A 9 -6.33 17.74 1.17
CA LYS A 9 -5.21 18.50 1.74
C LYS A 9 -4.25 18.96 0.65
N LYS A 10 -3.66 20.12 0.84
CA LYS A 10 -2.51 20.55 0.03
C LYS A 10 -1.31 19.69 0.36
N ILE A 11 -0.54 19.29 -0.65
CA ILE A 11 0.70 18.52 -0.44
C ILE A 11 1.66 19.27 0.49
N SER A 12 1.72 20.61 0.38
CA SER A 12 2.56 21.47 1.23
C SER A 12 2.21 21.40 2.73
N GLU A 13 1.03 20.89 3.09
CA GLU A 13 0.57 20.76 4.48
C GLU A 13 0.88 19.37 5.07
N LEU A 14 1.42 18.44 4.27
CA LEU A 14 1.68 17.07 4.67
C LEU A 14 3.15 16.90 5.06
N SER A 15 3.40 16.62 6.34
CA SER A 15 4.76 16.44 6.86
C SER A 15 5.13 14.95 6.92
N PRO A 16 6.19 14.49 6.24
CA PRO A 16 6.66 13.11 6.37
C PRO A 16 7.13 12.82 7.81
N ALA A 17 6.65 11.73 8.42
CA ALA A 17 7.18 11.28 9.71
C ALA A 17 8.65 10.89 9.61
N LYS A 18 9.52 11.56 10.39
CA LYS A 18 10.98 11.33 10.39
C LYS A 18 11.41 9.94 10.86
N TYR A 19 10.55 9.26 11.63
CA TYR A 19 10.81 7.95 12.20
C TYR A 19 10.34 6.79 11.29
N ASN A 20 9.75 7.06 10.13
CA ASN A 20 9.26 6.03 9.23
C ASN A 20 10.43 5.18 8.68
N PRO A 21 10.50 3.87 9.00
CA PRO A 21 11.65 3.05 8.65
C PRO A 21 11.63 2.53 7.20
N ARG A 22 10.50 2.68 6.48
CA ARG A 22 10.32 2.07 5.15
C ARG A 22 11.07 2.84 4.05
N THR A 23 11.88 2.10 3.30
CA THR A 23 12.51 2.53 2.05
C THR A 23 11.79 1.93 0.84
N ILE A 24 12.13 2.40 -0.36
CA ILE A 24 11.65 1.84 -1.63
C ILE A 24 12.75 2.02 -2.68
N THR A 25 12.85 1.11 -3.64
CA THR A 25 13.73 1.27 -4.81
C THR A 25 13.15 2.29 -5.79
N SER A 26 13.99 2.90 -6.62
CA SER A 26 13.53 3.85 -7.64
C SER A 26 12.59 3.21 -8.65
N ASP A 27 12.84 1.96 -9.02
CA ASP A 27 12.05 1.17 -9.96
C ASP A 27 10.62 0.91 -9.42
N ALA A 28 10.50 0.43 -8.19
CA ALA A 28 9.20 0.25 -7.54
C ALA A 28 8.46 1.59 -7.31
N LEU A 29 9.19 2.68 -7.05
CA LEU A 29 8.59 4.02 -6.99
C LEU A 29 8.04 4.47 -8.35
N GLY A 30 8.72 4.12 -9.45
CA GLY A 30 8.27 4.35 -10.82
C GLY A 30 6.94 3.65 -11.11
N ARG A 31 6.86 2.34 -10.82
CA ARG A 31 5.61 1.56 -10.94
C ARG A 31 4.49 2.12 -10.08
N LEU A 32 4.78 2.50 -8.83
CA LEU A 32 3.80 3.15 -7.97
C LEU A 32 3.28 4.48 -8.56
N THR A 33 4.17 5.27 -9.17
CA THR A 33 3.78 6.53 -9.83
C THR A 33 2.87 6.27 -11.02
N LYS A 34 3.19 5.28 -11.84
CA LYS A 34 2.38 4.85 -12.98
C LYS A 34 1.00 4.34 -12.55
N SER A 35 0.98 3.45 -11.56
CA SER A 35 -0.25 2.94 -10.93
C SER A 35 -1.15 4.07 -10.43
N LEU A 36 -0.59 5.05 -9.71
CA LEU A 36 -1.34 6.22 -9.26
C LEU A 36 -1.86 7.11 -10.40
N SER A 37 -1.12 7.20 -11.51
CA SER A 37 -1.51 7.99 -12.68
C SER A 37 -2.66 7.34 -13.44
N GLU A 38 -2.69 6.02 -13.54
CA GLU A 38 -3.66 5.28 -14.35
C GLU A 38 -4.88 4.83 -13.54
N LEU A 39 -4.67 4.32 -12.32
CA LEU A 39 -5.73 3.77 -11.46
C LEU A 39 -6.23 4.78 -10.42
N GLY A 40 -5.53 5.91 -10.26
CA GLY A 40 -5.87 6.92 -9.27
C GLY A 40 -5.55 6.50 -7.83
N ASN A 41 -6.20 7.15 -6.87
CA ASN A 41 -5.91 7.01 -5.44
C ASN A 41 -6.67 5.84 -4.79
N LEU A 42 -6.29 4.60 -5.13
CA LEU A 42 -6.92 3.40 -4.56
C LEU A 42 -6.73 3.26 -3.04
N GLN A 43 -5.63 3.83 -2.50
CA GLN A 43 -5.34 3.82 -1.07
C GLN A 43 -4.75 5.17 -0.63
N PRO A 44 -5.57 6.07 -0.06
CA PRO A 44 -5.14 7.39 0.40
C PRO A 44 -3.99 7.36 1.38
N ILE A 45 -3.21 8.44 1.41
CA ILE A 45 -2.20 8.69 2.44
C ILE A 45 -2.92 8.79 3.79
N THR A 46 -2.40 8.11 4.82
CA THR A 46 -2.90 8.27 6.19
C THR A 46 -2.15 9.42 6.85
N TRP A 47 -2.88 10.45 7.27
CA TRP A 47 -2.34 11.66 7.87
C TRP A 47 -2.94 11.87 9.26
N ASN A 48 -2.10 12.15 10.26
CA ASN A 48 -2.57 12.43 11.61
C ASN A 48 -2.85 13.91 11.76
N ALA A 49 -4.13 14.27 11.87
CA ALA A 49 -4.57 15.65 12.02
C ALA A 49 -4.14 16.26 13.38
N LYS A 50 -3.78 15.45 14.38
CA LYS A 50 -3.30 15.91 15.68
C LYS A 50 -1.86 16.41 15.63
N THR A 51 -0.98 15.71 14.91
CA THR A 51 0.47 16.00 14.86
C THR A 51 0.90 16.67 13.57
N GLY A 52 0.10 16.57 12.51
CA GLY A 52 0.45 17.01 11.15
C GLY A 52 1.27 15.99 10.36
N ASN A 53 1.61 14.83 10.92
CA ASN A 53 2.48 13.85 10.28
C ASN A 53 1.74 12.87 9.37
N ILE A 54 2.40 12.45 8.30
CA ILE A 54 2.04 11.26 7.54
C ILE A 54 2.36 10.02 8.37
N VAL A 55 1.35 9.21 8.64
CA VAL A 55 1.44 7.93 9.32
C VAL A 55 1.73 6.81 8.33
N GLY A 56 1.17 6.87 7.12
CA GLY A 56 1.43 5.90 6.06
C GLY A 56 1.19 6.48 4.67
N GLY A 57 1.87 5.93 3.67
CA GLY A 57 1.81 6.43 2.29
C GLY A 57 2.92 7.43 1.92
N HIS A 58 4.05 7.46 2.64
CA HIS A 58 5.19 8.35 2.35
C HIS A 58 5.70 8.26 0.90
N GLN A 59 5.68 7.06 0.31
CA GLN A 59 6.09 6.91 -1.09
C GLN A 59 5.06 7.48 -2.06
N ARG A 60 3.75 7.35 -1.75
CA ARG A 60 2.68 7.99 -2.55
C ARG A 60 2.80 9.51 -2.51
N LEU A 61 3.22 10.09 -1.39
CA LEU A 61 3.49 11.54 -1.33
C LEU A 61 4.53 11.96 -2.37
N LYS A 62 5.64 11.21 -2.45
CA LYS A 62 6.69 11.47 -3.46
C LYS A 62 6.15 11.35 -4.88
N CYS A 63 5.34 10.33 -5.15
CA CYS A 63 4.67 10.16 -6.43
C CYS A 63 3.75 11.34 -6.77
N TYR A 64 2.90 11.77 -5.84
CA TYR A 64 2.00 12.91 -6.06
C TYR A 64 2.77 14.21 -6.30
N SER A 65 3.87 14.43 -5.57
CA SER A 65 4.77 15.56 -5.85
C SER A 65 5.39 15.47 -7.25
N ALA A 66 5.83 14.27 -7.67
CA ALA A 66 6.38 14.06 -9.02
C ALA A 66 5.32 14.24 -10.12
N LEU A 67 4.07 13.90 -9.84
CA LEU A 67 2.92 14.11 -10.74
C LEU A 67 2.39 15.56 -10.73
N GLY A 68 3.02 16.47 -9.97
CA GLY A 68 2.65 17.89 -9.94
C GLY A 68 1.26 18.16 -9.34
N LYS A 69 0.78 17.31 -8.42
CA LYS A 69 -0.49 17.54 -7.73
C LYS A 69 -0.33 18.61 -6.65
N ASP A 70 -1.27 19.56 -6.59
CA ASP A 70 -1.30 20.55 -5.51
C ASP A 70 -2.07 20.04 -4.29
N GLU A 71 -3.19 19.35 -4.54
CA GLU A 71 -4.10 18.82 -3.52
C GLU A 71 -4.39 17.34 -3.78
N ILE A 72 -4.54 16.59 -2.68
CA ILE A 72 -4.85 15.16 -2.70
C ILE A 72 -5.84 14.81 -1.59
N GLU A 73 -6.56 13.72 -1.76
CA GLU A 73 -7.36 13.12 -0.70
C GLU A 73 -6.48 12.30 0.25
N VAL A 74 -6.64 12.54 1.55
CA VAL A 74 -5.95 11.84 2.62
C VAL A 74 -6.95 11.27 3.62
N TRP A 75 -6.61 10.12 4.20
CA TRP A 75 -7.33 9.54 5.31
C TRP A 75 -6.83 10.17 6.61
N ALA A 76 -7.61 11.08 7.17
CA ALA A 76 -7.29 11.78 8.39
C ALA A 76 -7.63 10.95 9.63
N VAL A 77 -6.66 10.82 10.53
CA VAL A 77 -6.80 10.18 11.85
C VAL A 77 -6.48 11.15 12.97
N TRP A 78 -6.83 10.78 14.20
CA TRP A 78 -6.49 11.54 15.39
C TRP A 78 -5.88 10.61 16.44
N LEU A 79 -4.56 10.51 16.43
CA LEU A 79 -3.80 9.60 17.28
C LEU A 79 -2.81 10.39 18.13
N ASP A 80 -2.53 9.94 19.35
CA ASP A 80 -1.35 10.44 20.07
C ASP A 80 -0.04 9.93 19.44
N GLU A 81 1.10 10.45 19.88
CA GLU A 81 2.40 10.13 19.27
C GLU A 81 2.79 8.65 19.38
N THR A 82 2.37 7.97 20.45
CA THR A 82 2.67 6.55 20.67
C THR A 82 1.82 5.71 19.72
N GLN A 83 0.53 6.00 19.64
CA GLN A 83 -0.40 5.38 18.69
C GLN A 83 0.01 5.66 17.24
N GLU A 84 0.49 6.87 16.93
CA GLU A 84 0.97 7.24 15.60
C GLU A 84 2.15 6.38 15.16
N LYS A 85 3.17 6.22 16.02
CA LYS A 85 4.33 5.37 15.73
C LYS A 85 3.94 3.91 15.58
N ALA A 86 3.06 3.40 16.45
CA ALA A 86 2.54 2.05 16.35
C ALA A 86 1.78 1.84 15.03
N ALA A 87 0.92 2.79 14.64
CA ALA A 87 0.19 2.77 13.38
C ALA A 87 1.13 2.83 12.17
N ASN A 88 2.18 3.65 12.23
CA ASN A 88 3.19 3.70 11.17
C ASN A 88 3.86 2.33 10.99
N LEU A 89 4.25 1.64 12.06
CA LEU A 89 4.81 0.29 11.97
C LEU A 89 3.78 -0.72 11.46
N ALA A 90 2.55 -0.67 11.96
CA ALA A 90 1.48 -1.58 11.55
C ALA A 90 1.18 -1.48 10.04
N LEU A 91 1.07 -0.26 9.50
CA LEU A 91 0.86 -0.01 8.07
C LEU A 91 2.02 -0.49 7.18
N ASN A 92 3.21 -0.67 7.75
CA ASN A 92 4.38 -1.18 7.04
C ASN A 92 4.56 -2.70 7.16
N LYS A 93 4.05 -3.33 8.22
CA LYS A 93 4.30 -4.74 8.55
C LYS A 93 3.11 -5.67 8.32
N LEU A 94 1.88 -5.19 8.51
CA LEU A 94 0.67 -6.00 8.38
C LEU A 94 0.26 -6.10 6.90
N SER A 95 1.06 -6.82 6.12
CA SER A 95 0.73 -7.27 4.76
C SER A 95 0.47 -8.77 4.79
N GLY A 96 -0.55 -9.22 4.04
CA GLY A 96 -0.75 -10.65 3.80
C GLY A 96 0.30 -11.24 2.86
N GLU A 97 0.20 -12.54 2.62
CA GLU A 97 0.96 -13.27 1.61
C GLU A 97 0.05 -13.58 0.42
N PHE A 98 0.65 -13.71 -0.77
CA PHE A 98 -0.09 -14.13 -1.95
C PHE A 98 -0.22 -15.65 -1.98
N ASP A 99 -1.41 -16.13 -2.35
CA ASP A 99 -1.55 -17.47 -2.90
C ASP A 99 -0.86 -17.49 -4.28
N MET A 100 0.27 -18.19 -4.36
CA MET A 100 1.15 -18.14 -5.54
C MET A 100 0.48 -18.71 -6.80
N PRO A 101 -0.20 -19.88 -6.75
CA PRO A 101 -1.01 -20.35 -7.88
C PRO A 101 -2.04 -19.33 -8.36
N GLN A 102 -2.87 -18.79 -7.46
CA GLN A 102 -3.91 -17.84 -7.86
C GLN A 102 -3.33 -16.53 -8.39
N LEU A 103 -2.23 -16.05 -7.81
CA LEU A 103 -1.53 -14.86 -8.29
C LEU A 103 -1.03 -15.05 -9.72
N LYS A 104 -0.45 -16.22 -10.03
CA LYS A 104 0.05 -16.53 -11.38
C LYS A 104 -1.08 -16.49 -12.41
N ASP A 105 -2.20 -17.14 -12.14
CA ASP A 105 -3.34 -17.19 -13.06
C ASP A 105 -3.84 -15.78 -13.40
N ILE A 106 -3.94 -14.89 -12.39
CA ILE A 106 -4.35 -13.50 -12.59
C ILE A 106 -3.32 -12.71 -13.41
N LEU A 107 -2.02 -12.90 -13.14
CA LEU A 107 -0.97 -12.20 -13.87
C LEU A 107 -0.91 -12.63 -15.35
N GLU A 108 -1.11 -13.91 -15.65
CA GLU A 108 -1.21 -14.42 -17.03
C GLU A 108 -2.43 -13.85 -17.77
N GLU A 109 -3.58 -13.74 -17.09
CA GLU A 109 -4.78 -13.12 -17.66
C GLU A 109 -4.54 -11.63 -18.00
N LEU A 110 -3.88 -10.90 -17.10
CA LEU A 110 -3.58 -9.48 -17.30
C LEU A 110 -2.53 -9.25 -18.40
N ASP A 111 -1.50 -10.09 -18.51
CA ASP A 111 -0.46 -10.01 -19.53
C ASP A 111 -1.01 -10.31 -20.94
N ALA A 112 -2.03 -11.16 -21.05
CA ALA A 112 -2.75 -11.41 -22.31
C ALA A 112 -3.70 -10.26 -22.71
N GLY A 113 -3.90 -9.27 -21.83
CA GLY A 113 -4.81 -8.15 -22.02
C GLY A 113 -4.17 -6.89 -22.62
N GLU A 114 -4.91 -5.77 -22.59
CA GLU A 114 -4.47 -4.45 -23.07
C GLU A 114 -3.87 -3.58 -21.96
N ILE A 115 -3.73 -4.10 -20.74
CA ILE A 115 -3.30 -3.34 -19.56
C ILE A 115 -1.80 -3.52 -19.35
N ASP A 116 -1.12 -2.43 -19.02
CA ASP A 116 0.30 -2.46 -18.71
C ASP A 116 0.56 -3.06 -17.33
N ILE A 117 1.25 -4.20 -17.28
CA ILE A 117 1.44 -4.97 -16.04
C ILE A 117 2.20 -4.19 -14.95
N ASP A 118 3.00 -3.18 -15.29
CA ASP A 118 3.73 -2.38 -14.30
C ASP A 118 2.78 -1.66 -13.33
N ILE A 119 1.52 -1.40 -13.72
CA ILE A 119 0.54 -0.71 -12.85
C ILE A 119 0.12 -1.57 -11.65
N THR A 120 0.33 -2.89 -11.72
CA THR A 120 0.11 -3.83 -10.62
C THR A 120 1.16 -3.68 -9.52
N GLY A 121 2.33 -3.12 -9.86
CA GLY A 121 3.49 -3.00 -8.99
C GLY A 121 4.47 -4.18 -9.08
N PHE A 122 4.11 -5.29 -9.74
CA PHE A 122 5.03 -6.38 -10.03
C PHE A 122 5.98 -6.02 -11.18
N SER A 123 7.25 -6.40 -11.05
CA SER A 123 8.20 -6.37 -12.17
C SER A 123 8.11 -7.64 -13.01
N LEU A 124 8.44 -7.56 -14.30
CA LEU A 124 8.52 -8.73 -15.18
C LEU A 124 9.47 -9.80 -14.64
N ASP A 125 10.57 -9.39 -13.98
CA ASP A 125 11.52 -10.31 -13.36
C ASP A 125 10.91 -11.06 -12.16
N GLU A 126 10.09 -10.39 -11.34
CA GLU A 126 9.35 -11.05 -10.25
C GLU A 126 8.35 -12.04 -10.82
N ILE A 127 7.59 -11.64 -11.85
CA ILE A 127 6.61 -12.50 -12.52
C ILE A 127 7.30 -13.74 -13.11
N GLY A 128 8.40 -13.56 -13.84
CA GLY A 128 9.17 -14.67 -14.42
C GLY A 128 9.66 -15.66 -13.36
N LYS A 129 10.21 -15.17 -12.23
CA LYS A 129 10.62 -16.02 -11.11
C LYS A 129 9.46 -16.76 -10.47
N MET A 130 8.28 -16.14 -10.37
CA MET A 130 7.08 -16.79 -9.83
C MET A 130 6.56 -17.90 -10.76
N MET A 131 6.62 -17.67 -12.08
CA MET A 131 6.23 -18.66 -13.09
C MET A 131 7.16 -19.88 -13.11
N GLU A 132 8.46 -19.70 -12.85
CA GLU A 132 9.45 -20.78 -12.76
C GLU A 132 9.37 -21.58 -11.45
N ALA A 133 8.94 -20.95 -10.34
CA ALA A 133 8.97 -21.54 -9.00
C ALA A 133 7.76 -22.43 -8.65
N THR A 134 6.73 -22.51 -9.49
CA THR A 134 5.51 -23.27 -9.20
C THR A 134 5.66 -24.75 -9.61
N ASN A 135 6.27 -25.55 -8.72
CA ASN A 135 6.05 -26.99 -8.62
C ASN A 135 5.07 -27.24 -7.46
N PRO A 136 4.00 -28.04 -7.62
CA PRO A 136 2.89 -28.06 -6.67
C PRO A 136 3.20 -29.01 -5.52
N GLU A 137 3.30 -28.48 -4.30
CA GLU A 137 3.00 -29.21 -3.06
C GLU A 137 3.00 -28.20 -1.91
N ASP A 138 1.81 -27.78 -1.47
CA ASP A 138 1.46 -27.56 -0.06
C ASP A 138 0.06 -26.91 0.03
N GLU A 139 -0.98 -27.75 0.01
CA GLU A 139 -2.26 -27.37 0.60
C GLU A 139 -2.11 -27.39 2.12
N LYS A 140 -2.25 -26.24 2.77
CA LYS A 140 -2.56 -26.19 4.20
C LYS A 140 -3.92 -25.53 4.40
N GLY A 141 -4.90 -26.36 4.74
CA GLY A 141 -6.15 -25.92 5.33
C GLY A 141 -5.88 -25.17 6.63
N GLY A 142 -6.40 -23.95 6.74
CA GLY A 142 -6.27 -23.11 7.92
C GLY A 142 -7.39 -23.36 8.92
N ASP A 143 -7.00 -23.65 10.17
CA ASP A 143 -7.88 -23.46 11.33
C ASP A 143 -8.37 -22.01 11.35
N GLY A 144 -9.69 -21.80 11.48
CA GLY A 144 -10.32 -20.49 11.32
C GLY A 144 -9.60 -19.35 12.05
N GLU A 145 -9.11 -18.38 11.28
CA GLU A 145 -8.40 -17.22 11.78
C GLU A 145 -9.26 -16.43 12.77
N LYS A 146 -8.65 -15.73 13.74
CA LYS A 146 -9.38 -14.90 14.73
C LYS A 146 -8.82 -13.50 14.79
N CYS A 147 -9.71 -12.52 14.88
CA CYS A 147 -9.38 -11.12 15.03
C CYS A 147 -8.69 -10.86 16.38
N LEU A 148 -7.45 -10.39 16.36
CA LEU A 148 -6.69 -10.08 17.58
C LEU A 148 -7.31 -8.93 18.41
N ALA A 149 -8.14 -8.09 17.79
CA ALA A 149 -8.78 -6.96 18.47
C ALA A 149 -10.06 -7.35 19.22
N CYS A 150 -10.87 -8.28 18.68
CA CYS A 150 -12.18 -8.62 19.26
C CYS A 150 -12.42 -10.12 19.51
N GLY A 151 -11.48 -10.99 19.13
CA GLY A 151 -11.53 -12.44 19.34
C GLY A 151 -12.50 -13.21 18.44
N LYS A 152 -13.23 -12.53 17.56
CA LYS A 152 -14.17 -13.16 16.62
C LYS A 152 -13.42 -13.83 15.47
N PRO A 153 -13.98 -14.90 14.85
CA PRO A 153 -13.44 -15.47 13.62
C PRO A 153 -13.32 -14.41 12.52
N LEU A 154 -12.27 -14.52 11.70
CA LEU A 154 -12.06 -13.75 10.46
C LEU A 154 -12.62 -14.52 9.26
#